data_AF-A0AA87F9B8-F1
#
_entry.id   AF-A0AA87F9B8-F1
#
_cell.length_a   1.000
_cell.length_b   1.000
_cell.length_c   1.000
_cell.angle_alpha   90.00
_cell.angle_beta   90.00
_cell.angle_gamma   90.00
#
_symmetry.space_group_name_H-M   'P 1'
#
loop_
_entity.id
_entity.type
_entity.pdbx_description
1 polymer ?
#
loop_
_entity_poly.entity_id
_entity_poly.type
_entity_poly.pdbx_seq_one_letter_code
_entity_poly.pdbx_strand_id
1 'polypeptide(L)'
;MNKQEFKKQAEMLYTDVRSFLDNTFEIINQIHEPQKVVVPKFVAEWIERTKSVDWSFKVALNNPIDSVYGWLANRNNQETFARAWLFGYEIEQEKLYTVEIPNPNRTTEPIIYLSRDEEGKIFLNNWFLHVSQNWKNQPHAQLTETEIKKDFGWAWQFAKEVE
;
A
#
# COMPACT_ATOMS: atom_id res chain seq x y z
N MET A 1 18.78 -33.31 -53.50
CA MET A 1 19.15 -33.11 -52.09
C MET A 1 18.87 -34.40 -51.32
N ASN A 2 19.81 -34.91 -50.51
CA ASN A 2 19.64 -36.21 -49.85
C ASN A 2 19.04 -36.06 -48.44
N LYS A 3 18.64 -37.18 -47.83
CA LYS A 3 18.00 -37.21 -46.50
C LYS A 3 18.86 -36.59 -45.38
N GLN A 4 20.19 -36.72 -45.43
CA GLN A 4 21.09 -36.09 -44.46
C GLN A 4 21.14 -34.57 -44.63
N GLU A 5 21.18 -34.09 -45.88
CA GLU A 5 21.18 -32.65 -46.18
C GLU A 5 19.90 -31.97 -45.67
N PHE A 6 18.74 -32.61 -45.88
CA PHE A 6 17.46 -32.11 -45.36
C PHE A 6 17.42 -32.04 -43.84
N LYS A 7 17.95 -33.07 -43.14
CA LYS A 7 18.04 -33.06 -41.67
C LYS A 7 18.89 -31.90 -41.17
N LYS A 8 20.06 -31.68 -41.80
CA LYS A 8 20.96 -30.58 -41.44
C LYS A 8 20.31 -29.22 -41.65
N GLN A 9 19.57 -29.02 -42.74
CA GLN A 9 18.82 -27.78 -42.97
C GLN A 9 17.71 -27.56 -41.95
N ALA A 10 16.99 -28.63 -41.57
CA ALA A 10 15.97 -28.54 -40.53
C ALA A 10 16.56 -28.20 -39.15
N GLU A 11 17.73 -28.75 -38.80
CA GLU A 11 18.45 -28.45 -37.56
C GLU A 11 18.95 -26.99 -37.52
N MET A 12 19.49 -26.49 -38.63
CA MET A 12 19.91 -25.08 -38.75
C MET A 12 18.70 -24.15 -38.60
N LEU A 13 17.60 -24.42 -39.31
CA LEU A 13 16.37 -23.63 -39.21
C LEU A 13 15.82 -23.64 -37.78
N TYR A 14 15.82 -24.80 -37.10
CA TYR A 14 15.36 -24.90 -35.71
C TYR A 14 16.23 -24.06 -34.76
N THR A 15 17.55 -24.08 -34.95
CA THR A 15 18.49 -23.29 -34.15
C THR A 15 18.27 -21.79 -34.34
N ASP A 16 18.08 -21.36 -35.59
CA ASP A 16 17.83 -19.95 -35.92
C ASP A 16 16.50 -19.46 -35.32
N VAL A 17 15.43 -20.25 -35.46
CA VAL A 17 14.13 -19.93 -34.87
C VAL A 17 14.20 -19.85 -33.35
N ARG A 18 14.92 -20.79 -32.72
CA ARG A 18 15.11 -20.78 -31.27
C ARG A 18 15.86 -19.52 -30.83
N SER A 19 16.98 -19.19 -31.47
CA SER A 19 17.75 -17.99 -31.14
C SER A 19 16.93 -16.72 -31.33
N PHE A 20 16.12 -16.64 -32.40
CA PHE A 20 15.20 -15.52 -32.60
C PHE A 20 14.18 -15.39 -31.45
N LEU A 21 13.57 -16.50 -31.03
CA LEU A 21 12.61 -16.50 -29.92
C LEU A 21 13.26 -16.09 -28.60
N ASP A 22 14.44 -16.66 -28.28
CA ASP A 22 15.17 -16.34 -27.05
C ASP A 22 15.51 -14.84 -27.00
N ASN A 23 16.03 -14.27 -28.09
CA ASN A 23 16.30 -12.83 -28.20
C ASN A 23 15.02 -11.98 -28.09
N THR A 24 13.92 -12.44 -28.68
CA THR A 24 12.63 -11.74 -28.63
C THR A 24 12.11 -11.68 -27.19
N PHE A 25 12.18 -12.78 -26.45
CA PHE A 25 11.79 -12.79 -25.04
C PHE A 25 12.72 -11.94 -24.17
N GLU A 26 14.02 -11.93 -24.45
CA GLU A 26 14.96 -11.06 -23.76
C GLU A 26 14.60 -9.58 -23.94
N ILE A 27 14.27 -9.16 -25.17
CA ILE A 27 13.82 -7.79 -25.47
C ILE A 27 12.50 -7.49 -24.74
N ILE A 28 11.52 -8.40 -24.78
CA ILE A 28 10.23 -8.22 -24.09
C ILE A 28 10.44 -8.06 -22.59
N ASN A 29 11.31 -8.86 -21.97
CA ASN A 29 11.62 -8.78 -20.54
C ASN A 29 12.32 -7.47 -20.14
N GLN A 30 12.93 -6.76 -21.09
CA GLN A 30 13.51 -5.43 -20.86
C GLN A 30 12.48 -4.29 -20.98
N ILE A 31 11.29 -4.56 -21.54
CA ILE A 31 10.18 -3.60 -21.57
C ILE A 31 9.66 -3.45 -20.14
N HIS A 32 9.95 -2.31 -19.53
CA HIS A 32 9.48 -2.03 -18.17
C HIS A 32 7.98 -1.78 -18.22
N GLU A 33 7.21 -2.62 -17.52
CA GLU A 33 5.81 -2.32 -17.26
C GLU A 33 5.71 -1.00 -16.46
N PRO A 34 4.71 -0.15 -16.75
CA PRO A 34 4.50 1.05 -15.96
C PRO A 34 4.27 0.67 -14.49
N GLN A 35 5.17 1.08 -13.60
CA GLN A 35 5.01 0.83 -12.19
C GLN A 35 3.80 1.60 -11.65
N LYS A 36 2.94 0.90 -10.92
CA LYS A 36 1.88 1.51 -10.14
C LYS A 36 2.49 2.45 -9.11
N VAL A 37 1.86 3.61 -8.95
CA VAL A 37 2.25 4.56 -7.91
C VAL A 37 1.43 4.33 -6.65
N VAL A 38 1.97 4.70 -5.49
CA VAL A 38 1.23 4.70 -4.23
C VAL A 38 0.48 6.03 -4.09
N VAL A 39 -0.81 5.99 -3.76
CA VAL A 39 -1.64 7.18 -3.53
C VAL A 39 -2.41 7.07 -2.21
N PRO A 40 -2.69 8.19 -1.52
CA PRO A 40 -3.57 8.17 -0.36
C PRO A 40 -4.98 7.68 -0.70
N LYS A 41 -5.66 7.06 0.26
CA LYS A 41 -7.01 6.50 0.09
C LYS A 41 -8.03 7.51 -0.48
N PHE A 42 -8.05 8.74 0.01
CA PHE A 42 -8.99 9.76 -0.49
C PHE A 42 -8.72 10.17 -1.95
N VAL A 43 -7.49 10.00 -2.44
CA VAL A 43 -7.13 10.24 -3.85
C VAL A 43 -7.58 9.05 -4.71
N ALA A 44 -7.37 7.82 -4.24
CA ALA A 44 -7.89 6.62 -4.89
C ALA A 44 -9.41 6.68 -5.06
N GLU A 45 -10.14 7.00 -3.99
CA GLU A 45 -11.60 7.18 -4.02
C GLU A 45 -12.05 8.25 -5.01
N TRP A 46 -11.29 9.34 -5.14
CA TRP A 46 -11.56 10.37 -6.14
C TRP A 46 -11.35 9.87 -7.57
N ILE A 47 -10.28 9.12 -7.84
CA ILE A 47 -10.03 8.53 -9.16
C ILE A 47 -11.16 7.56 -9.53
N GLU A 48 -11.55 6.65 -8.63
CA GLU A 48 -12.64 5.71 -8.90
C GLU A 48 -13.97 6.43 -9.12
N ARG A 49 -14.30 7.39 -8.24
CA ARG A 49 -15.53 8.18 -8.37
C ARG A 49 -15.59 8.87 -9.71
N THR A 50 -14.54 9.58 -10.10
CA THR A 50 -14.52 10.34 -11.37
C THR A 50 -14.55 9.43 -12.59
N LYS A 51 -13.87 8.28 -12.58
CA LYS A 51 -13.96 7.28 -13.65
C LYS A 51 -15.37 6.66 -13.75
N SER A 52 -16.03 6.39 -12.62
CA SER A 52 -17.39 5.81 -12.62
C SER A 52 -18.44 6.73 -13.24
N VAL A 53 -18.20 8.04 -13.28
CA VAL A 53 -19.07 9.02 -13.94
C VAL A 53 -18.52 9.48 -15.30
N ASP A 54 -17.59 8.72 -15.88
CA ASP A 54 -16.96 8.94 -17.19
C ASP A 54 -16.30 10.32 -17.34
N TRP A 55 -15.72 10.84 -16.25
CA TRP A 55 -14.93 12.07 -16.34
C TRP A 55 -13.60 11.79 -17.04
N SER A 56 -13.25 12.68 -17.98
CA SER A 56 -11.90 12.69 -18.53
C SER A 56 -10.88 13.08 -17.47
N PHE A 57 -9.62 12.66 -17.68
CA PHE A 57 -8.49 13.03 -16.83
C PHE A 57 -8.44 14.54 -16.53
N LYS A 58 -8.61 15.37 -17.56
CA LYS A 58 -8.59 16.84 -17.42
C LYS A 58 -9.68 17.33 -16.46
N VAL A 59 -10.89 16.76 -16.54
CA VAL A 59 -12.00 17.15 -15.68
C VAL A 59 -11.73 16.74 -14.23
N ALA A 60 -11.25 15.51 -14.01
CA ALA A 60 -10.89 15.01 -12.68
C ALA A 60 -9.74 15.79 -12.02
N LEU A 61 -8.75 16.21 -12.79
CA LEU A 61 -7.61 17.00 -12.32
C LEU A 61 -8.00 18.45 -11.99
N ASN A 62 -8.89 19.06 -12.78
CA ASN A 62 -9.24 20.48 -12.65
C ASN A 62 -10.42 20.75 -11.72
N ASN A 63 -11.21 19.74 -11.37
CA ASN A 63 -12.36 19.89 -10.46
C ASN A 63 -12.25 18.98 -9.22
N PRO A 64 -11.11 18.95 -8.51
CA PRO A 64 -10.94 18.11 -7.32
C PRO A 64 -11.81 18.59 -6.16
N ILE A 65 -12.21 17.66 -5.30
CA ILE A 65 -12.72 18.00 -3.95
C ILE A 65 -11.60 18.60 -3.10
N ASP A 66 -11.95 19.36 -2.06
CA ASP A 66 -11.00 20.14 -1.25
C ASP A 66 -9.79 19.35 -0.73
N SER A 67 -9.99 18.11 -0.28
CA SER A 67 -8.90 17.23 0.18
C SER A 67 -7.93 16.87 -0.94
N VAL A 68 -8.45 16.53 -2.12
CA VAL A 68 -7.66 16.21 -3.30
C VAL A 68 -6.98 17.47 -3.85
N TYR A 69 -7.66 18.62 -3.81
CA TYR A 69 -7.07 19.91 -4.18
C TYR A 69 -5.83 20.22 -3.32
N GLY A 70 -5.97 20.09 -1.99
CA GLY A 70 -4.86 20.29 -1.06
C GLY A 70 -3.69 19.36 -1.33
N TRP A 71 -3.97 18.09 -1.67
CA TRP A 71 -2.94 17.12 -2.03
C TRP A 71 -2.25 17.44 -3.38
N LEU A 72 -3.03 17.86 -4.39
CA LEU A 72 -2.53 18.25 -5.72
C LEU A 72 -1.78 19.59 -5.74
N ALA A 73 -1.87 20.39 -4.67
CA ALA A 73 -1.08 21.61 -4.53
C ALA A 73 0.44 21.34 -4.54
N ASN A 74 0.86 20.12 -4.17
CA ASN A 74 2.22 19.66 -4.40
C ASN A 74 2.40 19.20 -5.85
N ARG A 75 3.34 19.82 -6.56
CA ARG A 75 3.64 19.52 -7.96
C ARG A 75 3.95 18.04 -8.22
N ASN A 76 4.66 17.37 -7.32
CA ASN A 76 5.00 15.95 -7.48
C ASN A 76 3.75 15.06 -7.43
N ASN A 77 2.77 15.44 -6.62
CA ASN A 77 1.51 14.71 -6.51
C ASN A 77 0.66 14.81 -7.79
N GLN A 78 0.84 15.84 -8.60
CA GLN A 78 0.17 15.95 -9.91
C GLN A 78 0.68 14.88 -10.89
N GLU A 79 2.00 14.64 -10.90
CA GLU A 79 2.59 13.56 -11.69
C GLU A 79 2.15 12.19 -11.17
N THR A 80 2.16 12.01 -9.84
CA THR A 80 1.64 10.80 -9.20
C THR A 80 0.18 10.56 -9.58
N PHE A 81 -0.68 11.58 -9.54
CA PHE A 81 -2.08 11.49 -9.95
C PHE A 81 -2.23 11.05 -11.41
N ALA A 82 -1.44 11.64 -12.31
CA ALA A 82 -1.46 11.31 -13.73
C ALA A 82 -1.05 9.84 -13.97
N ARG A 83 0.00 9.37 -13.29
CA ARG A 83 0.45 7.97 -13.36
C ARG A 83 -0.61 7.02 -12.78
N ALA A 84 -1.18 7.35 -11.63
CA ALA A 84 -2.27 6.60 -11.01
C ALA A 84 -3.47 6.46 -11.95
N TRP A 85 -3.82 7.54 -12.64
CA TRP A 85 -4.92 7.55 -13.60
C TRP A 85 -4.68 6.62 -14.79
N LEU A 86 -3.49 6.66 -15.39
CA LEU A 86 -3.14 5.96 -16.62
C LEU A 86 -2.75 4.50 -16.41
N PHE A 87 -1.97 4.23 -15.36
CA PHE A 87 -1.29 2.95 -15.13
C PHE A 87 -1.83 2.20 -13.90
N GLY A 88 -2.78 2.78 -13.18
CA GLY A 88 -3.27 2.26 -11.92
C GLY A 88 -2.37 2.64 -10.75
N TYR A 89 -2.80 2.25 -9.56
CA TYR A 89 -2.17 2.66 -8.30
C TYR A 89 -2.32 1.58 -7.23
N GLU A 90 -1.53 1.73 -6.18
CA GLU A 90 -1.69 1.06 -4.89
C GLU A 90 -2.16 2.09 -3.87
N ILE A 91 -3.00 1.67 -2.92
CA ILE A 91 -3.45 2.56 -1.85
C ILE A 91 -2.38 2.56 -0.76
N GLU A 92 -1.97 3.75 -0.32
CA GLU A 92 -1.10 3.93 0.83
C GLU A 92 -1.73 3.23 2.04
N GLN A 93 -0.98 2.26 2.60
CA GLN A 93 -1.44 1.58 3.80
C GLN A 93 -1.33 2.55 4.98
N GLU A 94 -2.43 2.69 5.72
CA GLU A 94 -2.44 3.50 6.94
C GLU A 94 -1.45 2.91 7.94
N LYS A 95 -0.53 3.75 8.43
CA LYS A 95 0.39 3.36 9.49
C LYS A 95 -0.40 3.06 10.76
N LEU A 96 -0.15 1.89 11.32
CA LEU A 96 -0.74 1.45 12.57
C LEU A 96 0.26 1.56 13.70
N TYR A 97 -0.26 1.84 14.89
CA TYR A 97 0.51 2.06 16.09
C TYR A 97 -0.08 1.26 17.25
N THR A 98 0.78 0.77 18.12
CA THR A 98 0.40 0.29 19.45
C THR A 98 0.77 1.34 20.49
N VAL A 99 -0.05 1.50 21.52
CA VAL A 99 0.20 2.48 22.60
C VAL A 99 0.13 1.75 23.94
N GLU A 100 1.29 1.60 24.58
CA GLU A 100 1.43 1.02 25.92
C GLU A 100 1.60 2.15 26.95
N ILE A 101 0.74 2.21 27.95
CA ILE A 101 0.79 3.24 29.00
C ILE A 101 1.78 2.80 30.08
N PRO A 102 2.88 3.55 30.30
CA PRO A 102 3.89 3.15 31.28
C PRO A 102 3.34 3.10 32.71
N ASN A 103 3.59 1.99 33.40
CA ASN A 103 3.30 1.82 34.83
C ASN A 103 4.55 1.34 35.59
N PRO A 104 5.60 2.18 35.71
CA PRO A 104 6.92 1.75 36.15
C PRO A 104 6.99 1.27 37.61
N ASN A 105 6.04 1.67 38.44
CA ASN A 105 6.01 1.35 39.87
C ASN A 105 5.14 0.12 40.20
N ARG A 106 4.55 -0.54 39.18
CA ARG A 106 3.79 -1.79 39.33
C ARG A 106 4.21 -2.78 38.25
N THR A 107 5.22 -3.59 38.56
CA THR A 107 5.81 -4.56 37.62
C THR A 107 5.07 -5.90 37.53
N THR A 108 4.09 -6.13 38.41
CA THR A 108 3.32 -7.39 38.52
C THR A 108 1.87 -7.27 38.04
N GLU A 109 1.46 -6.09 37.56
CA GLU A 109 0.08 -5.78 37.17
C GLU A 109 -0.10 -5.77 35.64
N PRO A 110 -1.35 -5.88 35.14
CA PRO A 110 -1.58 -5.98 33.70
C PRO A 110 -0.98 -4.79 32.94
N ILE A 111 -0.51 -5.07 31.73
CA ILE A 111 -0.14 -4.05 30.76
C ILE A 111 -1.38 -3.21 30.46
N ILE A 112 -1.26 -1.90 30.55
CA ILE A 112 -2.31 -0.95 30.17
C ILE A 112 -1.99 -0.46 28.76
N TYR A 113 -2.95 -0.53 27.85
CA TYR A 113 -2.75 -0.13 26.46
C TYR A 113 -4.02 0.47 25.86
N LEU A 114 -3.88 1.21 24.75
CA LEU A 114 -5.05 1.69 24.00
C LEU A 114 -5.61 0.58 23.11
N SER A 115 -6.93 0.43 23.15
CA SER A 115 -7.66 -0.52 22.35
C SER A 115 -8.89 0.13 21.71
N ARG A 116 -9.32 -0.43 20.58
CA ARG A 116 -10.51 -0.05 19.84
C ARG A 116 -11.60 -1.11 19.99
N ASP A 117 -12.82 -0.69 20.29
CA ASP A 117 -13.99 -1.58 20.32
C ASP A 117 -14.57 -1.84 18.92
N GLU A 118 -15.63 -2.62 18.83
CA GLU A 118 -16.31 -2.92 17.56
C GLU A 118 -16.93 -1.68 16.89
N GLU A 119 -17.20 -0.62 17.65
CA GLU A 119 -17.75 0.65 17.16
C GLU A 119 -16.65 1.66 16.78
N GLY A 120 -15.38 1.31 16.93
CA GLY A 120 -14.26 2.19 16.62
C GLY A 120 -13.89 3.17 17.74
N LYS A 121 -14.46 3.03 18.95
CA LYS A 121 -14.11 3.91 20.09
C LYS A 121 -12.83 3.43 20.74
N ILE A 122 -11.96 4.39 21.07
CA ILE A 122 -10.68 4.13 21.74
C ILE A 122 -10.88 4.16 23.26
N PHE A 123 -10.32 3.19 23.96
CA PHE A 123 -10.37 3.09 25.42
C PHE A 123 -9.10 2.43 25.98
N LEU A 124 -8.90 2.54 27.30
CA LEU A 124 -7.82 1.86 28.00
C LEU A 124 -8.22 0.42 28.30
N ASN A 125 -7.44 -0.54 27.82
CA ASN A 125 -7.61 -1.95 28.07
C ASN A 125 -6.42 -2.51 28.85
N ASN A 126 -6.63 -3.65 29.51
CA ASN A 126 -5.66 -4.29 30.38
C ASN A 126 -5.36 -5.71 29.91
N TRP A 127 -4.09 -6.09 29.83
CA TRP A 127 -3.64 -7.44 29.47
C TRP A 127 -2.76 -8.05 30.57
N PHE A 128 -3.12 -9.24 31.06
CA PHE A 128 -2.37 -9.90 32.13
C PHE A 128 -1.05 -10.50 31.61
N LEU A 129 0.07 -10.16 32.26
CA LEU A 129 1.45 -10.53 31.88
C LEU A 129 1.72 -12.04 31.78
N HIS A 130 0.91 -12.89 32.43
CA HIS A 130 1.06 -14.35 32.38
C HIS A 130 0.53 -14.97 31.07
N VAL A 131 -0.14 -14.18 30.24
CA VAL A 131 -0.54 -14.55 28.88
C VAL A 131 0.44 -13.85 27.94
N SER A 132 1.06 -14.58 27.02
CA SER A 132 2.04 -14.10 26.02
C SER A 132 1.77 -12.65 25.57
N GLN A 133 2.82 -11.83 25.31
CA GLN A 133 2.69 -10.43 24.83
C GLN A 133 2.09 -10.28 23.42
N ASN A 134 1.22 -11.19 23.00
CA ASN A 134 0.55 -11.17 21.70
C ASN A 134 -0.48 -10.03 21.58
N TRP A 135 -0.74 -9.26 22.65
CA TRP A 135 -1.69 -8.14 22.62
C TRP A 135 -1.35 -7.12 21.53
N LYS A 136 -0.05 -6.88 21.25
CA LYS A 136 0.41 -5.96 20.19
C LYS A 136 0.03 -6.43 18.78
N ASN A 137 -0.20 -7.73 18.62
CA ASN A 137 -0.59 -8.35 17.36
C ASN A 137 -2.12 -8.42 17.21
N GLN A 138 -2.87 -7.97 18.21
CA GLN A 138 -4.32 -7.98 18.15
C GLN A 138 -4.81 -6.81 17.30
N PRO A 139 -5.73 -7.02 16.34
CA PRO A 139 -6.25 -5.94 15.49
C PRO A 139 -6.90 -4.78 16.27
N HIS A 140 -7.42 -5.05 17.47
CA HIS A 140 -8.01 -4.03 18.34
C HIS A 140 -6.96 -3.20 19.10
N ALA A 141 -5.68 -3.57 19.07
CA ALA A 141 -4.58 -2.82 19.69
C ALA A 141 -3.77 -2.01 18.68
N GLN A 142 -4.02 -2.21 17.38
CA GLN A 142 -3.35 -1.52 16.28
C GLN A 142 -4.23 -0.39 15.77
N LEU A 143 -3.81 0.83 16.07
CA LEU A 143 -4.61 2.04 15.91
C LEU A 143 -3.94 3.01 14.95
N THR A 144 -4.72 3.77 14.20
CA THR A 144 -4.21 4.88 13.39
C THR A 144 -3.82 6.07 14.28
N GLU A 145 -2.94 6.93 13.76
CA GLU A 145 -2.60 8.20 14.42
C GLU A 145 -3.85 9.05 14.72
N THR A 146 -4.78 9.12 13.77
CA THR A 146 -6.02 9.89 13.89
C THR A 146 -6.90 9.37 15.03
N GLU A 147 -7.05 8.05 15.17
CA GLU A 147 -7.82 7.43 16.25
C GLU A 147 -7.22 7.77 17.62
N ILE A 148 -5.90 7.67 17.77
CA ILE A 148 -5.20 7.98 19.03
C ILE A 148 -5.35 9.46 19.36
N LYS A 149 -5.07 10.35 18.38
CA LYS A 149 -5.02 11.79 18.62
C LYS A 149 -6.36 12.44 18.90
N LYS A 150 -7.48 11.81 18.51
CA LYS A 150 -8.82 12.32 18.71
C LYS A 150 -9.16 12.54 20.19
N ASP A 151 -9.00 11.49 21.02
CA ASP A 151 -9.39 11.50 22.43
C ASP A 151 -8.21 11.24 23.38
N PHE A 152 -7.12 10.63 22.88
CA PHE A 152 -5.94 10.20 23.65
C PHE A 152 -4.65 10.84 23.13
N GLY A 153 -4.71 12.08 22.61
CA GLY A 153 -3.54 12.75 22.04
C GLY A 153 -2.33 12.85 22.99
N TRP A 154 -2.55 12.88 24.30
CA TRP A 154 -1.49 12.85 25.32
C TRP A 154 -0.69 11.54 25.30
N ALA A 155 -1.30 10.42 24.89
CA ALA A 155 -0.69 9.10 24.88
C ALA A 155 0.15 8.84 23.61
N TRP A 156 0.06 9.73 22.61
CA TRP A 156 0.83 9.62 21.36
C TRP A 156 2.34 9.52 21.58
N GLN A 157 2.86 10.13 22.65
CA GLN A 157 4.28 10.03 23.03
C GLN A 157 4.75 8.59 23.33
N PHE A 158 3.82 7.65 23.55
CA PHE A 158 4.09 6.25 23.80
C PHE A 158 3.80 5.35 22.58
N ALA A 159 3.39 5.92 21.45
CA ALA A 159 3.05 5.17 20.25
C ALA A 159 4.27 4.50 19.62
N LYS A 160 4.12 3.24 19.22
CA LYS A 160 5.10 2.46 18.47
C LYS A 160 4.48 1.95 17.18
N GLU A 161 5.12 2.27 16.05
CA GLU A 161 4.70 1.78 14.73
C GLU A 161 4.71 0.25 14.71
N VAL A 162 3.68 -0.34 14.12
CA VAL A 162 3.59 -1.79 13.88
C VAL A 162 4.42 -2.09 12.63
N GLU A 163 5.35 -3.04 12.74
CA GLU A 163 6.17 -3.53 11.61
C GLU A 163 5.39 -4.44 10.65
#